data_AF-A0A9W8KYP6-F1
#
_entry.id   AF-A0A9W8KYP6-F1
#
_cell.length_a   1.000
_cell.length_b   1.000
_cell.length_c   1.000
_cell.angle_alpha   90.00
_cell.angle_beta   90.00
_cell.angle_gamma   90.00
#
_symmetry.space_group_name_H-M   'P 1'
#
loop_
_entity.id
_entity.type
_entity.pdbx_description
1 polymer ?
#
loop_
_entity_poly.entity_id
_entity_poly.type
_entity_poly.pdbx_seq_one_letter_code
_entity_poly.pdbx_strand_id
1 'polypeptide(L)'
;MICRTAPLRCLLRLPSRLYSTAGSTGAEARLNLFGKSKSDLVKIAEDMGQPAFRGKQVYEWIYSKGATLFQDMANLPKGLQEQLERTYCVDYGQILQNQL
;
A
#
# COMPACT_ATOMS: atom_id res chain seq x y z
N MET A 1 -2.44 -65.44 17.62
CA MET A 1 -3.18 -64.57 18.57
C MET A 1 -3.33 -63.19 17.92
N ILE A 2 -4.21 -63.02 16.93
CA ILE A 2 -5.53 -62.37 17.04
C ILE A 2 -5.70 -61.40 18.24
N CYS A 3 -5.64 -60.10 17.96
CA CYS A 3 -6.45 -59.04 18.57
C CYS A 3 -6.77 -58.05 17.43
N ARG A 4 -7.87 -58.23 16.69
CA ARG A 4 -9.22 -57.70 16.99
C ARG A 4 -9.23 -56.19 17.27
N THR A 5 -9.46 -55.45 16.19
CA THR A 5 -10.54 -54.44 16.05
C THR A 5 -10.83 -53.52 17.23
N ALA A 6 -10.53 -52.23 17.07
CA ALA A 6 -11.33 -51.15 17.64
C ALA A 6 -11.71 -50.16 16.52
N PRO A 7 -13.02 -49.93 16.29
CA PRO A 7 -13.52 -49.10 15.20
C PRO A 7 -13.85 -47.67 15.67
N LEU A 8 -14.22 -46.83 14.71
CA LEU A 8 -14.97 -45.58 14.84
C LEU A 8 -14.17 -44.28 15.13
N ARG A 9 -13.98 -43.53 14.05
CA ARG A 9 -14.71 -42.27 13.84
C ARG A 9 -14.31 -41.11 14.74
N CYS A 10 -13.13 -40.54 14.46
CA CYS A 10 -12.90 -39.13 14.73
C CYS A 10 -13.51 -38.30 13.58
N LEU A 11 -14.82 -38.06 13.69
CA LEU A 11 -15.44 -36.89 13.10
C LEU A 11 -14.74 -35.66 13.70
N LEU A 12 -14.29 -34.75 12.84
CA LEU A 12 -14.13 -33.29 13.01
C LEU A 12 -13.25 -32.83 11.84
N ARG A 13 -13.81 -32.71 10.62
CA ARG A 13 -14.42 -31.45 10.15
C ARG A 13 -13.35 -30.34 10.22
N LEU A 14 -12.48 -30.31 9.21
CA LEU A 14 -11.62 -29.14 8.96
C LEU A 14 -12.53 -27.92 8.83
N PRO A 15 -12.42 -26.93 9.73
CA PRO A 15 -13.19 -25.72 9.62
C PRO A 15 -12.66 -24.90 8.44
N SER A 16 -13.60 -24.36 7.66
CA SER A 16 -13.59 -22.96 7.24
C SER A 16 -12.32 -22.18 7.60
N ARG A 17 -11.38 -22.10 6.66
CA ARG A 17 -10.50 -20.92 6.59
C ARG A 17 -10.63 -20.34 5.20
N LEU A 18 -11.67 -19.52 5.10
CA LEU A 18 -11.71 -18.28 4.35
C LEU A 18 -10.29 -17.91 3.93
N TYR A 19 -10.04 -17.82 2.63
CA TYR A 19 -9.01 -16.89 2.17
C TYR A 19 -9.45 -15.56 2.78
N SER A 20 -8.79 -15.19 3.87
CA SER A 20 -8.98 -13.89 4.47
C SER A 20 -8.48 -12.93 3.41
N THR A 21 -9.42 -12.20 2.84
CA THR A 21 -9.17 -10.95 2.15
C THR A 21 -8.47 -10.01 3.12
N ALA A 22 -7.17 -10.20 3.30
CA ALA A 22 -6.30 -9.21 3.89
C ALA A 22 -5.54 -8.55 2.73
N GLY A 23 -6.29 -7.87 1.86
CA GLY A 23 -5.77 -6.67 1.21
C GLY A 23 -5.46 -5.67 2.32
N SER A 24 -4.29 -5.81 2.92
CA SER A 24 -3.76 -4.93 3.95
C SER A 24 -3.20 -3.67 3.29
N THR A 25 -4.03 -2.87 2.64
CA THR A 25 -3.65 -1.48 2.33
C THR A 25 -4.02 -0.65 3.53
N GLY A 26 -3.02 -0.42 4.40
CA GLY A 26 -3.10 0.46 5.57
C GLY A 26 -3.29 1.91 5.14
N ALA A 27 -4.47 2.24 4.62
CA ALA A 27 -4.82 3.51 4.00
C ALA A 27 -5.55 4.48 4.94
N GLU A 28 -5.97 4.07 6.13
CA GLU A 28 -6.97 4.84 6.91
C GLU A 28 -6.47 6.02 7.77
N ALA A 29 -5.25 6.55 7.58
CA ALA A 29 -4.86 7.79 8.27
C ALA A 29 -3.85 8.69 7.52
N ARG A 30 -3.43 8.31 6.31
CA ARG A 30 -2.38 9.02 5.57
C ARG A 30 -2.99 9.97 4.55
N LEU A 31 -2.38 11.14 4.39
CA LEU A 31 -2.86 12.14 3.44
C LEU A 31 -2.50 11.72 2.00
N ASN A 32 -3.49 11.71 1.11
CA ASN A 32 -3.22 11.40 -0.30
C ASN A 32 -2.47 12.56 -0.99
N LEU A 33 -1.32 12.25 -1.60
CA LEU A 33 -0.56 13.22 -2.41
C LEU A 33 -1.11 13.37 -3.81
N PHE A 34 -1.87 12.39 -4.30
CA PHE A 34 -2.53 12.48 -5.59
C PHE A 34 -3.53 13.66 -5.59
N GLY A 35 -3.52 14.45 -6.66
CA GLY A 35 -4.34 15.67 -6.79
C GLY A 35 -3.71 16.93 -6.17
N LYS A 36 -2.58 16.84 -5.48
CA LYS A 36 -1.81 18.03 -5.06
C LYS A 36 -1.07 18.66 -6.24
N SER A 37 -0.99 20.00 -6.26
CA SER A 37 -0.25 20.71 -7.29
C SER A 37 1.26 20.51 -7.12
N LYS A 38 2.04 20.74 -8.19
CA LYS A 38 3.50 20.71 -8.13
C LYS A 38 4.05 21.63 -7.03
N SER A 39 3.46 22.81 -6.86
CA SER A 39 3.88 23.77 -5.83
C SER A 39 3.58 23.27 -4.42
N ASP A 40 2.46 22.56 -4.22
CA ASP A 40 2.15 21.94 -2.93
C ASP A 40 3.14 20.83 -2.57
N LEU A 41 3.52 19.98 -3.53
CA LEU A 41 4.51 18.92 -3.29
C LEU A 41 5.90 19.49 -2.96
N VAL A 42 6.25 20.63 -3.56
CA VAL A 42 7.48 21.36 -3.22
C VAL A 42 7.41 21.90 -1.79
N LYS A 43 6.31 22.56 -1.41
CA LYS A 43 6.11 23.05 -0.04
C LYS A 43 6.14 21.93 0.99
N ILE A 44 5.52 20.79 0.70
CA ILE A 44 5.54 19.61 1.56
C ILE A 44 6.99 19.13 1.76
N ALA A 45 7.79 19.09 0.69
CA ALA A 45 9.21 18.75 0.82
C ALA A 45 9.98 19.77 1.67
N GLU A 46 9.73 21.07 1.47
CA GLU A 46 10.39 22.14 2.24
C GLU A 46 10.02 22.12 3.74
N ASP A 47 8.74 21.89 4.06
CA ASP A 47 8.24 21.75 5.43
C ASP A 47 8.91 20.57 6.17
N MET A 48 9.20 19.50 5.43
CA MET A 48 9.95 18.35 5.94
C MET A 48 11.48 18.55 6.02
N GLY A 49 11.98 19.75 5.71
CA GLY A 49 13.41 20.07 5.70
C GLY A 49 14.17 19.47 4.51
N GLN A 50 13.46 19.06 3.45
CA GLN A 50 14.05 18.54 2.23
C GLN A 50 14.16 19.64 1.16
N PRO A 51 15.14 19.55 0.25
CA PRO A 51 15.30 20.56 -0.77
C PRO A 51 14.14 20.54 -1.78
N ALA A 52 13.73 21.72 -2.24
CA ALA A 52 12.57 21.93 -3.12
C ALA A 52 12.55 21.05 -4.39
N PHE A 53 13.71 20.67 -4.92
CA PHE A 53 13.77 19.78 -6.09
C PHE A 53 13.25 18.36 -5.80
N ARG A 54 13.25 17.91 -4.54
CA ARG A 54 12.71 16.60 -4.15
C ARG A 54 11.20 16.54 -4.37
N GLY A 55 10.47 17.61 -4.05
CA GLY A 55 9.04 17.70 -4.37
C GLY A 55 8.76 17.60 -5.87
N LYS A 56 9.64 18.18 -6.71
CA LYS A 56 9.55 18.03 -8.17
C LYS A 56 9.79 16.58 -8.62
N GLN A 57 10.73 15.87 -8.01
CA GLN A 57 10.96 14.44 -8.32
C GLN A 57 9.74 13.59 -7.96
N VAL A 58 9.14 13.81 -6.80
CA VAL A 58 7.91 13.11 -6.38
C VAL A 58 6.77 13.38 -7.36
N TYR A 59 6.60 14.64 -7.79
CA TYR A 59 5.62 15.00 -8.82
C TYR A 59 5.80 14.17 -10.10
N GLU A 60 7.02 14.11 -10.64
CA GLU A 60 7.30 13.34 -11.86
C GLU A 60 6.97 11.84 -11.68
N TRP A 61 7.27 11.25 -10.52
CA TRP A 61 6.94 9.85 -10.27
C TRP A 61 5.43 9.59 -10.19
N ILE A 62 4.68 10.48 -9.53
CA ILE A 62 3.23 10.34 -9.38
C ILE A 62 2.51 10.56 -10.72
N TYR A 63 2.87 11.62 -11.47
CA TYR A 63 2.13 12.03 -12.65
C TYR A 63 2.69 11.48 -13.97
N SER A 64 4.01 11.30 -14.10
CA SER A 64 4.61 10.75 -15.32
C SER A 64 4.75 9.23 -15.28
N LYS A 65 5.00 8.64 -14.10
CA LYS A 65 5.23 7.19 -13.98
C LYS A 65 4.09 6.43 -13.31
N GLY A 66 3.15 7.11 -12.66
CA GLY A 66 2.01 6.47 -12.00
C GLY A 66 2.40 5.63 -10.78
N ALA A 67 3.49 5.98 -10.09
CA ALA A 67 3.96 5.20 -8.93
C ALA A 67 3.02 5.36 -7.74
N THR A 68 2.48 4.24 -7.25
CA THR A 68 1.62 4.17 -6.05
C THR A 68 2.42 4.02 -4.75
N LEU A 69 3.64 3.47 -4.84
CA LEU A 69 4.52 3.23 -3.70
C LEU A 69 5.73 4.16 -3.75
N PHE A 70 6.13 4.69 -2.60
CA PHE A 70 7.32 5.55 -2.48
C PHE A 70 8.62 4.75 -2.67
N GLN A 71 8.59 3.44 -2.43
CA GLN A 71 9.74 2.55 -2.57
C GLN A 71 10.18 2.37 -4.03
N ASP A 72 9.23 2.43 -4.98
CA ASP A 72 9.50 2.38 -6.42
C ASP A 72 10.19 3.65 -6.92
N MET A 73 10.15 4.74 -6.15
CA MET A 73 10.77 6.00 -6.53
C MET A 73 12.29 5.99 -6.24
N ALA A 74 13.05 5.19 -7.01
CA ALA A 74 14.48 4.93 -6.82
C ALA A 74 15.38 6.18 -6.82
N ASN A 75 14.87 7.33 -7.29
CA ASN A 75 15.60 8.60 -7.31
C ASN A 75 15.59 9.33 -5.94
N LEU A 76 14.83 8.82 -4.96
CA LEU A 76 14.76 9.35 -3.60
C LEU A 76 15.55 8.46 -2.64
N PRO A 77 16.24 9.03 -1.64
CA PRO A 77 16.92 8.24 -0.62
C PRO A 77 15.90 7.51 0.27
N LYS A 78 16.28 6.32 0.76
CA LYS A 78 15.41 5.46 1.59
C LYS A 78 14.77 6.20 2.77
N GLY A 79 15.56 7.00 3.50
CA GLY A 79 15.02 7.75 4.65
C GLY A 79 13.89 8.72 4.29
N LEU A 80 13.92 9.31 3.08
CA LEU A 80 12.84 10.19 2.61
C LEU A 80 11.60 9.37 2.20
N GLN A 81 11.81 8.22 1.55
CA GLN A 81 10.71 7.32 1.20
C GLN A 81 9.97 6.86 2.46
N GLU A 82 10.70 6.46 3.50
CA GLU A 82 10.12 6.03 4.79
C GLU A 82 9.36 7.17 5.48
N GLN A 83 9.89 8.38 5.46
CA GLN A 83 9.23 9.55 6.06
C GLN A 83 7.93 9.91 5.30
N LEU A 84 7.95 9.85 3.97
CA LEU A 84 6.78 10.04 3.12
C LEU A 84 5.73 8.95 3.38
N GLU A 85 6.15 7.68 3.41
CA GLU A 85 5.27 6.53 3.62
C GLU A 85 4.60 6.54 5.02
N ARG A 86 5.20 7.19 6.02
CA ARG A 86 4.56 7.37 7.34
C ARG A 86 3.37 8.31 7.31
N THR A 87 3.47 9.40 6.53
CA THR A 87 2.53 10.53 6.61
C THR A 87 1.56 10.57 5.43
N TYR A 88 1.99 10.05 4.28
CA TYR A 88 1.33 10.22 3.00
C TYR A 88 1.06 8.89 2.30
N CYS A 89 0.09 8.89 1.39
CA CYS A 89 -0.20 7.79 0.48
C CYS A 89 -0.40 8.31 -0.95
N VAL A 90 -0.32 7.43 -1.95
CA VAL A 90 -0.66 7.74 -3.35
C VAL A 90 -1.71 6.74 -3.81
N ASP A 91 -2.95 7.19 -3.88
CA ASP A 91 -4.09 6.40 -4.38
C ASP A 91 -4.75 7.13 -5.55
N TYR A 92 -4.95 6.41 -6.66
CA TYR A 92 -5.52 6.95 -7.91
C TYR A 92 -7.04 6.73 -8.03
N GLY A 93 -7.67 6.10 -7.03
CA GLY A 93 -9.04 5.61 -7.11
C GLY A 93 -9.19 4.43 -8.06
N GLN A 94 -10.11 3.52 -7.75
CA GLN A 94 -10.48 2.43 -8.66
C GLN A 94 -11.73 2.83 -9.44
N ILE A 95 -11.67 2.68 -10.76
CA ILE A 95 -12.86 2.80 -11.60
C ILE A 95 -13.69 1.53 -11.35
N LEU A 96 -14.84 1.68 -10.73
CA LEU A 96 -15.83 0.60 -10.65
C LEU A 96 -16.37 0.38 -12.07
N GLN A 97 -15.86 -0.66 -12.73
CA GLN A 97 -16.26 -1.02 -14.09
C GLN A 97 -17.79 -1.10 -14.15
N ASN A 98 -18.38 -0.25 -14.99
CA ASN A 98 -19.81 -0.25 -15.25
C ASN A 98 -20.16 -1.57 -15.95
N GLN A 99 -20.76 -2.50 -15.20
CA GLN A 99 -21.24 -3.78 -15.71
C GLN A 99 -22.33 -3.49 -16.75
N LEU A 100 -22.03 -3.76 -18.02
CA LEU A 100 -23.02 -3.82 -19.11
C LEU A 100 -23.87 -5.08 -18.97
#